data_AF-A0A101X6T6-F1
#
_entry.id   AF-A0A101X6T6-F1
#
_cell.length_a   1.000
_cell.length_b   1.000
_cell.length_c   1.000
_cell.angle_alpha   90.00
_cell.angle_beta   90.00
_cell.angle_gamma   90.00
#
_symmetry.space_group_name_H-M   'P 1'
#
loop_
_entity.id
_entity.type
_entity.pdbx_description
1 polymer ?
#
loop_
_entity_poly.entity_id
_entity_poly.type
_entity_poly.pdbx_seq_one_letter_code
_entity_poly.pdbx_strand_id
1 'polypeptide(L)' 'MVGLGLRGLRLRDGRRIIVRRSAYIDDATVMVLANKAAKDLKKDLINKAKDGEPVAVVIIGSELKQD' A
#
# COMPACT_ATOMS: atom_id res chain seq x y z
N MET A 1 8.04 -1.02 -0.16
CA MET A 1 7.67 0.18 -0.96
C MET A 1 7.46 1.34 -0.01
N VAL A 2 7.52 2.59 -0.47
CA VAL A 2 7.30 3.77 0.38
C VAL A 2 6.33 4.74 -0.30
N GLY A 3 5.61 5.52 0.50
CA GLY A 3 4.61 6.51 0.08
C GLY A 3 4.17 7.32 1.30
N LEU A 4 3.09 8.10 1.14
CA LEU A 4 2.62 9.00 2.19
C LEU A 4 1.28 8.55 2.78
N GLY A 5 1.21 8.59 4.11
CA GLY A 5 -0.06 8.70 4.83
C GLY A 5 -0.50 10.17 4.84
N LEU A 6 -1.79 10.44 4.61
CA LEU A 6 -2.34 11.78 4.65
C LEU A 6 -3.43 11.87 5.72
N ARG A 7 -3.59 13.06 6.33
CA ARG A 7 -4.67 13.32 7.29
C ARG A 7 -6.07 13.03 6.72
N GLY A 8 -6.24 13.14 5.40
CA GLY A 8 -7.51 12.88 4.70
C GLY A 8 -7.82 11.42 4.36
N LEU A 9 -6.98 10.45 4.74
CA LEU A 9 -7.27 9.04 4.53
C LEU A 9 -8.47 8.62 5.39
N ARG A 10 -9.41 7.87 4.80
CA ARG A 10 -10.69 7.56 5.44
C ARG A 10 -10.65 6.28 6.26
N LEU A 11 -9.99 5.24 5.75
CA LEU A 11 -9.75 3.96 6.44
C LEU A 11 -11.05 3.27 6.92
N ARG A 12 -12.08 3.22 6.07
CA ARG A 12 -13.43 2.72 6.43
C ARG A 12 -13.79 1.39 5.78
N ASP A 13 -12.96 0.89 4.85
CA ASP A 13 -13.21 -0.39 4.19
C ASP A 13 -12.69 -1.56 5.04
N GLY A 14 -13.60 -2.43 5.50
CA GLY A 14 -13.25 -3.60 6.33
C GLY A 14 -12.77 -4.83 5.55
N ARG A 15 -12.65 -4.76 4.22
CA ARG A 15 -12.30 -5.89 3.35
C ARG A 15 -11.05 -5.63 2.51
N ARG A 16 -10.81 -4.39 2.11
CA ARG A 16 -9.77 -4.04 1.13
C ARG A 16 -8.76 -3.06 1.72
N ILE A 17 -7.53 -3.21 1.25
CA ILE A 17 -6.44 -2.27 1.48
C ILE A 17 -5.90 -1.87 0.10
N ILE A 18 -5.86 -0.58 -0.19
CA ILE A 18 -5.39 -0.04 -1.47
C ILE A 18 -4.20 0.89 -1.24
N VAL A 19 -3.13 0.64 -2.00
CA VAL A 19 -1.96 1.50 -2.09
C VAL A 19 -1.89 2.09 -3.49
N ARG A 20 -1.77 3.42 -3.59
CA ARG A 20 -1.89 4.15 -4.85
C ARG A 20 -0.61 4.92 -5.18
N ARG A 21 -0.26 4.95 -6.48
CA ARG A 21 0.74 5.90 -7.00
C ARG A 21 0.17 7.31 -7.15
N SER A 22 -1.13 7.43 -7.44
CA SER A 22 -1.83 8.72 -7.48
C SER A 22 -2.13 9.26 -6.07
N ALA A 23 -2.50 10.54 -5.99
CA ALA A 23 -3.02 11.17 -4.77
C ALA A 23 -4.53 10.95 -4.50
N TYR A 24 -5.24 10.22 -5.38
CA TYR A 24 -6.66 9.91 -5.19
C TYR A 24 -6.89 9.07 -3.92
N ILE A 25 -7.94 9.39 -3.17
CA ILE A 25 -8.32 8.73 -1.92
C ILE A 25 -9.73 8.16 -2.06
N ASP A 26 -9.86 6.86 -1.78
CA ASP A 26 -11.12 6.18 -1.47
C ASP A 26 -11.10 5.62 -0.03
N ASP A 27 -12.18 4.95 0.36
CA ASP A 27 -12.37 4.43 1.72
C ASP A 27 -11.37 3.31 2.11
N ALA A 28 -10.79 2.63 1.11
CA ALA A 28 -9.82 1.54 1.30
C ALA A 28 -8.36 2.02 1.15
N THR A 29 -8.14 3.29 0.79
CA THR A 29 -6.80 3.82 0.53
C THR A 29 -6.05 4.03 1.83
N VAL A 30 -4.90 3.38 1.99
CA VAL A 30 -4.03 3.47 3.17
C VAL A 30 -2.73 4.22 2.93
N MET A 31 -2.33 4.37 1.66
CA MET A 31 -1.10 5.05 1.25
C MET A 31 -1.26 5.58 -0.17
N VAL A 32 -0.85 6.83 -0.38
CA VAL A 32 -0.84 7.50 -1.68
C VAL A 32 0.59 7.87 -2.08
N LEU A 33 0.77 8.33 -3.33
CA LEU A 33 2.07 8.76 -3.86
C LEU A 33 3.18 7.70 -3.69
N ALA A 34 2.79 6.42 -3.77
CA ALA A 34 3.72 5.32 -3.62
C ALA A 34 4.75 5.28 -4.75
N ASN A 35 5.99 4.88 -4.43
CA ASN A 35 7.06 4.75 -5.42
C ASN A 35 6.95 3.49 -6.30
N LYS A 36 5.99 2.59 -6.01
CA LYS A 36 5.76 1.33 -6.74
C LYS A 36 4.27 1.04 -6.85
N ALA A 37 3.89 0.34 -7.92
CA ALA A 37 2.57 -0.28 -8.10
C ALA A 37 2.68 -1.82 -8.14
N ALA A 38 1.55 -2.51 -8.27
CA ALA A 38 1.50 -3.98 -8.35
C ALA A 38 2.42 -4.56 -9.44
N LYS A 39 2.52 -3.90 -10.60
CA LYS A 39 3.41 -4.30 -11.70
C LYS A 39 4.91 -4.20 -11.38
N ASP A 40 5.28 -3.45 -10.35
CA ASP A 40 6.67 -3.21 -9.94
C ASP A 40 7.11 -4.17 -8.81
N LEU A 41 6.22 -5.07 -8.37
CA LEU A 41 6.56 -6.13 -7.42
C LEU A 41 7.49 -7.15 -8.06
N LYS A 42 8.33 -7.80 -7.24
CA LYS A 42 9.23 -8.87 -7.71
C LYS A 42 8.40 -9.99 -8.34
N LYS A 43 8.79 -10.45 -9.52
CA LYS A 43 8.08 -11.52 -10.26
C LYS A 43 7.90 -12.79 -9.43
N ASP A 44 8.92 -13.17 -8.66
CA ASP A 44 8.84 -14.37 -7.81
C ASP A 44 7.77 -14.24 -6.73
N LEU A 45 7.60 -13.06 -6.13
CA LEU A 45 6.51 -12.81 -5.17
C LEU A 45 5.15 -12.93 -5.83
N ILE A 46 5.01 -12.40 -7.05
CA ILE A 46 3.76 -12.51 -7.83
C ILE A 46 3.46 -13.97 -8.15
N ASN A 47 4.46 -14.76 -8.54
CA ASN A 47 4.28 -16.18 -8.86
C ASN A 47 3.86 -16.98 -7.62
N LYS A 48 4.57 -16.81 -6.50
CA LYS A 48 4.18 -17.42 -5.22
C LYS A 48 2.75 -17.10 -4.80
N ALA A 49 2.34 -15.84 -4.93
CA ALA A 49 0.98 -15.43 -4.64
C ALA A 49 -0.05 -16.09 -5.56
N LYS A 50 0.27 -16.27 -6.85
CA LYS A 50 -0.59 -16.97 -7.83
C LYS A 50 -0.71 -18.45 -7.53
N ASP A 51 0.35 -19.06 -7.03
CA ASP A 51 0.38 -20.48 -6.66
C ASP A 51 -0.32 -20.76 -5.32
N GLY A 52 -0.91 -19.73 -4.70
CA GLY A 52 -1.67 -19.83 -3.46
C GLY A 52 -0.80 -19.84 -2.21
N GLU A 53 0.50 -19.55 -2.33
CA GLU A 53 1.36 -19.41 -1.16
C GLU A 53 0.91 -18.22 -0.29
N PRO A 54 0.94 -18.34 1.05
CA PRO A 54 0.64 -17.23 1.94
C PRO A 54 1.58 -16.05 1.69
N VAL A 55 0.99 -14.86 1.51
CA VAL A 55 1.74 -13.60 1.40
C VAL A 55 1.46 -12.76 2.64
N ALA A 56 2.51 -12.42 3.37
CA ALA A 56 2.43 -11.47 4.46
C ALA A 56 2.57 -10.04 3.93
N VAL A 57 1.68 -9.15 4.37
CA VAL A 57 1.76 -7.71 4.12
C VAL A 57 1.99 -7.02 5.46
N VAL A 58 3.09 -6.26 5.57
CA VAL A 58 3.42 -5.48 6.76
C VAL A 58 3.37 -4.00 6.39
N ILE A 59 2.56 -3.23 7.11
CA ILE A 59 2.45 -1.78 6.94
C ILE A 59 3.08 -1.14 8.16
N ILE A 60 4.08 -0.28 7.94
CA ILE A 60 4.80 0.44 8.99
C ILE A 60 4.61 1.93 8.72
N GLY A 61 3.99 2.63 9.66
CA GLY A 61 3.90 4.08 9.66
C GLY A 61 4.97 4.67 10.58
N SER A 62 5.63 5.75 10.15
CA SER A 62 6.53 6.54 10.97
C SER A 62 6.29 8.02 10.65
N GLU A 63 6.33 8.87 11.67
CA GLU A 63 6.40 10.31 11.48
C GLU A 63 7.86 10.68 11.19
N LEU A 64 8.10 11.25 10.00
CA LEU A 64 9.34 11.95 9.75
C LEU A 64 9.24 13.31 10.44
N LYS A 65 10.01 13.51 11.51
CA LYS A 65 10.28 14.87 11.99
C LYS A 65 10.89 15.65 10.84
N GLN A 66 10.20 16.70 10.39
CA GLN A 66 10.82 17.71 9.57
C GLN A 66 11.54 18.65 10.54
N ASP A 67 12.87 18.61 10.51
CA ASP A 67 13.72 19.61 11.18
C ASP A 67 13.54 20.99 10.53
#